data_AF-A0A1S1KSI0-F1
#
_entry.id   AF-A0A1S1KSI0-F1
#
_cell.length_a   1.000
_cell.length_b   1.000
_cell.length_c   1.000
_cell.angle_alpha   90.00
_cell.angle_beta   90.00
_cell.angle_gamma   90.00
#
_symmetry.space_group_name_H-M   'P 1'
#
loop_
_entity.id
_entity.type
_entity.pdbx_description
1 polymer ?
#
loop_
_entity_poly.entity_id
_entity_poly.type
_entity_poly.pdbx_seq_one_letter_code
_entity_poly.pdbx_strand_id
1 'polypeptide(L)'
;MRWPLVALVVAWAAWAPVAAAEPHDCASVDRARVQMRGLSQQNGVAVRQTAVARNRAIAALLRTAARDTADLTVQSRALDAAAAAEHYAEVMAAATSVDGVLAPPGEEMADAVNALAALEQVCPMR
;
A
#
# COMPACT_ATOMS: atom_id res chain seq x y z
N MET A 1 36.96 -0.79 44.10
CA MET A 1 35.74 0.07 44.14
C MET A 1 35.61 0.81 42.81
N ARG A 2 34.81 0.29 41.88
CA ARG A 2 34.61 0.85 40.52
C ARG A 2 33.14 0.66 40.09
N TRP A 3 32.22 1.20 40.86
CA TRP A 3 30.78 0.98 40.69
C TRP A 3 29.88 2.22 40.53
N PRO A 4 30.35 3.49 40.50
CA PRO A 4 29.41 4.61 40.33
C PRO A 4 29.11 4.99 38.86
N LEU A 5 29.95 4.59 37.90
CA LEU A 5 29.80 5.05 36.50
C LEU A 5 28.78 4.24 35.67
N VAL A 6 28.56 2.95 36.01
CA VAL A 6 27.65 2.08 35.24
C VAL A 6 26.18 2.45 35.48
N ALA A 7 25.84 2.91 36.68
CA ALA A 7 24.46 3.28 37.03
C ALA A 7 23.97 4.54 36.29
N LEU A 8 24.88 5.48 35.99
CA LEU A 8 24.54 6.76 35.35
C LEU A 8 24.20 6.61 33.86
N VAL A 9 24.82 5.66 33.16
CA VAL A 9 24.54 5.42 31.73
C VAL A 9 23.18 4.76 31.52
N VAL A 10 22.77 3.87 32.43
CA VAL A 10 21.46 3.18 32.36
C VAL A 10 20.30 4.15 32.61
N ALA A 11 20.48 5.12 33.51
CA ALA A 11 19.45 6.13 33.78
C ALA A 11 19.23 7.09 32.60
N TRP A 12 20.26 7.39 31.81
CA TRP A 12 20.15 8.27 30.63
C TRP A 12 19.51 7.59 29.42
N ALA A 13 19.74 6.28 29.24
CA ALA A 13 19.12 5.51 28.16
C ALA A 13 17.58 5.37 28.33
N ALA A 14 17.07 5.44 29.55
CA ALA A 14 15.64 5.41 29.83
C ALA A 14 14.91 6.74 29.54
N TRP A 15 15.66 7.81 29.24
CA TRP A 15 15.15 9.16 28.95
C TRP A 15 15.37 9.55 27.49
N ALA A 16 15.63 8.59 26.60
CA ALA A 16 15.41 8.85 25.19
C ALA A 16 13.90 8.97 25.00
N PRO A 17 13.36 10.13 24.57
CA PRO A 17 12.00 10.16 24.10
C PRO A 17 11.94 9.17 22.94
N VAL A 18 11.20 8.08 23.12
CA VAL A 18 10.68 7.33 21.98
C VAL A 18 9.93 8.39 21.20
N ALA A 19 10.51 8.83 20.08
CA ALA A 19 9.82 9.66 19.12
C ALA A 19 8.57 8.85 18.75
N ALA A 20 7.44 9.16 19.39
CA ALA A 20 6.16 8.73 18.93
C ALA A 20 6.08 9.30 17.52
N ALA A 21 6.26 8.44 16.50
CA ALA A 21 6.12 8.82 15.12
C ALA A 21 4.81 9.61 15.02
N GLU A 22 4.88 10.83 14.51
CA GLU A 22 3.67 11.63 14.32
C GLU A 22 2.64 10.76 13.60
N PRO A 23 1.38 10.74 14.06
CA PRO A 23 0.36 9.94 13.42
C PRO A 23 0.25 10.35 11.94
N HIS A 24 0.53 9.42 11.04
CA HIS A 24 0.42 9.65 9.59
C HIS A 24 -0.99 10.14 9.20
N ASP A 25 -1.08 11.07 8.26
CA ASP A 25 -2.37 11.51 7.71
C ASP A 25 -2.89 10.50 6.68
N CYS A 26 -3.65 9.53 7.19
CA CYS A 26 -4.22 8.42 6.42
C CYS A 26 -5.64 8.68 5.90
N ALA A 27 -6.22 9.87 6.12
CA ALA A 27 -7.63 10.12 5.80
C ALA A 27 -7.94 9.95 4.30
N SER A 28 -7.00 10.33 3.43
CA SER A 28 -7.16 10.16 1.98
C SER A 28 -7.11 8.69 1.54
N VAL A 29 -6.23 7.89 2.17
CA VAL A 29 -6.11 6.44 1.93
C VAL A 29 -7.36 5.70 2.42
N ASP A 30 -7.92 6.10 3.57
CA ASP A 30 -9.17 5.52 4.08
C ASP A 30 -10.35 5.79 3.15
N ARG A 31 -10.47 7.01 2.60
CA ARG A 31 -11.47 7.31 1.56
C ARG A 31 -11.28 6.43 0.32
N ALA A 32 -10.04 6.26 -0.13
CA ALA A 32 -9.74 5.37 -1.27
C ALA A 32 -10.15 3.92 -0.98
N ARG A 33 -9.94 3.41 0.24
CA ARG A 33 -10.37 2.05 0.65
C ARG A 33 -11.87 1.85 0.55
N VAL A 34 -12.65 2.82 1.03
CA VAL A 34 -14.12 2.74 0.94
C VAL A 34 -14.55 2.61 -0.52
N GLN A 35 -13.95 3.41 -1.40
CA GLN A 35 -14.24 3.35 -2.84
C GLN A 35 -13.79 2.03 -3.47
N MET A 36 -12.61 1.51 -3.09
CA MET A 36 -12.11 0.20 -3.55
C MET A 36 -13.03 -0.97 -3.15
N ARG A 37 -13.60 -0.94 -1.94
CA ARG A 37 -14.58 -1.95 -1.50
C ARG A 37 -15.84 -1.94 -2.36
N GLY A 38 -16.28 -0.76 -2.80
CA GLY A 38 -17.39 -0.61 -3.75
C GLY A 38 -17.12 -1.26 -5.12
N LEU A 39 -15.88 -1.22 -5.60
CA LEU A 39 -15.49 -1.86 -6.88
C LEU A 39 -15.61 -3.39 -6.85
N SER A 40 -15.45 -4.01 -5.68
CA SER A 40 -15.55 -5.48 -5.53
C SER A 40 -16.99 -5.97 -5.65
N GLN A 41 -17.97 -5.16 -5.23
CA GLN A 41 -19.38 -5.56 -5.15
C GLN A 41 -20.12 -5.50 -6.51
N GLN A 42 -19.60 -4.76 -7.49
CA GLN A 42 -20.31 -4.48 -8.76
C GLN A 42 -20.01 -5.45 -9.90
N ASN A 43 -19.09 -6.40 -9.70
CA ASN A 43 -18.36 -7.02 -10.80
C ASN A 43 -18.70 -8.51 -10.95
N GLY A 44 -19.66 -8.81 -11.83
CA GLY A 44 -20.08 -10.17 -12.22
C GLY A 44 -19.32 -10.73 -13.44
N VAL A 45 -18.76 -11.93 -13.27
CA VAL A 45 -18.48 -13.01 -14.25
C VAL A 45 -17.46 -12.77 -15.40
N ALA A 46 -17.04 -11.55 -15.76
CA ALA A 46 -15.96 -11.35 -16.74
C ALA A 46 -14.57 -11.19 -16.09
N VAL A 47 -14.09 -12.23 -15.39
CA VAL A 47 -12.97 -12.19 -14.42
C VAL A 47 -11.77 -11.32 -14.84
N ARG A 48 -11.29 -11.41 -16.09
CA ARG A 48 -10.07 -10.70 -16.52
C ARG A 48 -10.28 -9.24 -16.91
N GLN A 49 -11.23 -8.92 -17.79
CA GLN A 49 -11.51 -7.53 -18.17
C GLN A 49 -11.98 -6.72 -16.96
N THR A 50 -12.77 -7.38 -16.09
CA THR A 50 -13.13 -6.88 -14.78
C THR A 50 -11.90 -6.65 -13.89
N ALA A 51 -10.93 -7.58 -13.84
CA ALA A 51 -9.71 -7.39 -13.07
C ALA A 51 -8.83 -6.24 -13.61
N VAL A 52 -8.71 -6.10 -14.93
CA VAL A 52 -7.99 -4.97 -15.56
C VAL A 52 -8.65 -3.65 -15.20
N ALA A 53 -9.97 -3.53 -15.39
CA ALA A 53 -10.72 -2.32 -15.06
C ALA A 53 -10.63 -2.00 -13.57
N ARG A 54 -10.75 -3.01 -12.70
CA ARG A 54 -10.64 -2.86 -11.24
C ARG A 54 -9.27 -2.34 -10.85
N ASN A 55 -8.18 -2.92 -11.36
CA ASN A 55 -6.84 -2.52 -10.98
C ASN A 55 -6.47 -1.11 -11.49
N ARG A 56 -6.94 -0.72 -12.69
CA ARG A 56 -6.84 0.67 -13.14
C ARG A 56 -7.61 1.64 -12.25
N ALA A 57 -8.80 1.27 -11.81
CA ALA A 57 -9.57 2.08 -10.87
C ALA A 57 -8.87 2.20 -9.51
N ILE A 58 -8.31 1.10 -8.98
CA ILE A 58 -7.48 1.12 -7.76
C ILE A 58 -6.29 2.08 -7.91
N ALA A 59 -5.55 2.00 -9.02
CA ALA A 59 -4.44 2.90 -9.30
C ALA A 59 -4.87 4.38 -9.31
N ALA A 60 -6.00 4.70 -9.94
CA ALA A 60 -6.54 6.05 -9.97
C ALA A 60 -6.95 6.56 -8.57
N LEU A 61 -7.56 5.70 -7.74
CA LEU A 61 -7.94 6.02 -6.37
C LEU A 61 -6.70 6.31 -5.51
N LEU A 62 -5.66 5.50 -5.63
CA LEU A 62 -4.42 5.66 -4.88
C LEU A 62 -3.63 6.91 -5.32
N ARG A 63 -3.60 7.23 -6.62
CA ARG A 63 -3.04 8.51 -7.11
C ARG A 63 -3.79 9.72 -6.59
N THR A 64 -5.09 9.60 -6.39
CA THR A 64 -5.90 10.66 -5.80
C THR A 64 -5.58 10.79 -4.31
N ALA A 65 -5.50 9.67 -3.59
CA ALA A 65 -5.10 9.67 -2.18
C ALA A 65 -3.71 10.27 -1.95
N ALA A 66 -2.75 9.98 -2.84
CA ALA A 66 -1.40 10.54 -2.79
C ALA A 66 -1.35 12.06 -3.02
N ARG A 67 -2.23 12.59 -3.87
CA ARG A 67 -2.36 14.04 -4.11
C ARG A 67 -3.08 14.77 -2.98
N ASP A 68 -3.98 14.08 -2.29
CA ASP A 68 -4.82 14.62 -1.23
C ASP A 68 -4.14 14.65 0.16
N THR A 69 -2.96 14.03 0.31
CA THR A 69 -2.20 14.01 1.56
C THR A 69 -0.97 14.91 1.47
N ALA A 70 -0.69 15.64 2.55
CA ALA A 70 0.56 16.39 2.72
C ALA A 70 1.68 15.54 3.33
N ASP A 71 1.36 14.34 3.84
CA ASP A 71 2.34 13.42 4.40
C ASP A 71 3.12 12.75 3.26
N LEU A 72 4.41 13.07 3.15
CA LEU A 72 5.29 12.57 2.09
C LEU A 72 5.47 11.04 2.15
N THR A 73 5.39 10.44 3.33
CA THR A 73 5.51 8.99 3.49
C THR A 73 4.26 8.31 2.97
N VAL A 74 3.07 8.81 3.35
CA VAL A 74 1.78 8.30 2.84
C VAL A 74 1.67 8.53 1.34
N GLN A 75 2.07 9.71 0.85
CA GLN A 75 2.08 10.05 -0.57
C GLN A 75 2.95 9.07 -1.36
N SER A 76 4.20 8.86 -0.94
CA SER A 76 5.15 7.95 -1.62
C SER A 76 4.59 6.53 -1.67
N ARG A 77 4.15 5.98 -0.53
CA ARG A 77 3.57 4.63 -0.48
C ARG A 77 2.30 4.48 -1.32
N ALA A 78 1.46 5.52 -1.35
CA ALA A 78 0.26 5.51 -2.18
C ALA A 78 0.60 5.54 -3.67
N LEU A 79 1.67 6.25 -4.09
CA LEU A 79 2.15 6.23 -5.47
C LEU A 79 2.76 4.88 -5.85
N ASP A 80 3.56 4.26 -4.97
CA ASP A 80 4.13 2.92 -5.18
C ASP A 80 3.01 1.89 -5.39
N ALA A 81 2.01 1.89 -4.50
CA ALA A 81 0.85 1.01 -4.60
C ALA A 81 0.02 1.28 -5.87
N ALA A 82 -0.11 2.54 -6.29
CA ALA A 82 -0.79 2.90 -7.52
C ALA A 82 -0.05 2.38 -8.77
N ALA A 83 1.27 2.52 -8.80
CA ALA A 83 2.09 2.05 -9.91
C ALA A 83 2.04 0.53 -10.04
N ALA A 84 2.13 -0.20 -8.92
CA ALA A 84 2.05 -1.65 -8.92
C ALA A 84 0.67 -2.15 -9.38
N ALA A 85 -0.42 -1.48 -8.95
CA ALA A 85 -1.77 -1.80 -9.42
C ALA A 85 -1.95 -1.55 -10.92
N GLU A 86 -1.40 -0.45 -11.45
CA GLU A 86 -1.46 -0.16 -12.89
C GLU A 86 -0.64 -1.18 -13.69
N HIS A 87 0.58 -1.48 -13.26
CA HIS A 87 1.44 -2.47 -13.90
C HIS A 87 0.76 -3.85 -13.97
N TYR A 88 0.15 -4.29 -12.88
CA TYR A 88 -0.63 -5.52 -12.87
C TYR A 88 -1.79 -5.50 -13.87
N ALA A 89 -2.48 -4.37 -14.01
CA ALA A 89 -3.54 -4.21 -15.01
C ALA A 89 -3.00 -4.28 -16.45
N GLU A 90 -1.82 -3.72 -16.71
CA GLU A 90 -1.15 -3.78 -18.01
C GLU A 90 -0.74 -5.20 -18.39
N VAL A 91 -0.12 -5.94 -17.46
CA VAL A 91 0.27 -7.34 -17.64
C VAL A 91 -0.95 -8.20 -17.97
N MET A 92 -2.04 -8.01 -17.22
CA MET A 92 -3.32 -8.69 -17.46
C MET A 92 -3.97 -8.32 -18.80
N ALA A 93 -3.75 -7.10 -19.28
CA ALA A 93 -4.25 -6.65 -20.58
C ALA A 93 -3.38 -7.11 -21.76
N ALA A 94 -2.07 -7.27 -21.55
CA ALA A 94 -1.09 -7.63 -22.58
C ALA A 94 -1.08 -9.13 -22.92
N ALA A 95 -1.57 -9.98 -22.02
CA ALA A 95 -1.63 -11.42 -22.25
C ALA A 95 -2.71 -11.76 -23.30
N THR A 96 -2.26 -12.04 -24.52
CA THR A 96 -3.09 -12.31 -25.72
C THR A 96 -3.19 -13.80 -26.08
N SER A 97 -2.41 -14.69 -25.44
CA SER A 97 -2.44 -16.14 -25.66
C SER A 97 -3.26 -16.87 -24.61
N VAL A 98 -3.89 -18.00 -24.97
CA VAL A 98 -4.69 -18.83 -24.03
C VAL A 98 -3.83 -19.34 -22.86
N ASP A 99 -2.56 -19.71 -23.10
CA ASP A 99 -1.62 -20.10 -22.04
C ASP A 99 -1.25 -18.92 -21.13
N GLY A 100 -1.06 -17.71 -21.69
CA GLY A 100 -0.86 -16.49 -20.92
C GLY A 100 -2.13 -15.98 -20.22
N VAL A 101 -3.32 -16.46 -20.61
CA VAL A 101 -4.60 -16.22 -19.92
C VAL A 101 -4.75 -17.13 -18.70
N LEU A 102 -4.22 -18.36 -18.77
CA LEU A 102 -4.33 -19.37 -17.71
C LEU A 102 -3.15 -19.36 -16.73
N ALA A 103 -2.00 -18.81 -17.12
CA ALA A 103 -0.87 -18.63 -16.22
C ALA A 103 -1.23 -17.64 -15.10
N PRO A 104 -1.10 -18.01 -13.82
CA PRO A 104 -1.29 -17.06 -12.73
C PRO A 104 -0.20 -15.98 -12.82
N PRO A 105 -0.54 -14.70 -12.69
CA PRO A 105 0.44 -13.60 -12.70
C PRO A 105 1.19 -13.63 -11.37
N GLY A 106 2.25 -14.45 -11.30
CA GLY A 106 2.88 -14.84 -10.03
C GLY A 106 3.65 -13.69 -9.36
N GLU A 107 4.59 -13.09 -10.09
CA GLU A 107 5.49 -12.06 -9.53
C GLU A 107 4.80 -10.70 -9.48
N GLU A 108 4.02 -10.36 -10.50
CA GLU A 108 3.39 -9.04 -10.62
C GLU A 108 2.22 -8.88 -9.65
N MET A 109 1.52 -9.97 -9.34
CA MET A 109 0.55 -9.98 -8.24
C MET A 109 1.26 -9.81 -6.89
N ALA A 110 2.39 -10.48 -6.68
CA ALA A 110 3.14 -10.37 -5.44
C ALA A 110 3.63 -8.93 -5.22
N ASP A 111 4.12 -8.27 -6.27
CA ASP A 111 4.54 -6.87 -6.21
C ASP A 111 3.38 -5.93 -5.89
N ALA A 112 2.23 -6.10 -6.54
CA ALA A 112 1.03 -5.33 -6.25
C ALA A 112 0.55 -5.51 -4.80
N VAL A 113 0.56 -6.75 -4.29
CA VAL A 113 0.19 -7.06 -2.90
C VAL A 113 1.22 -6.48 -1.92
N ASN A 114 2.52 -6.60 -2.20
CA ASN A 114 3.58 -6.09 -1.36
C ASN A 114 3.55 -4.55 -1.26
N ALA A 115 3.27 -3.86 -2.36
CA ALA A 115 3.13 -2.41 -2.36
C ALA A 115 1.92 -1.94 -1.53
N LEU A 116 0.79 -2.66 -1.64
CA LEU A 116 -0.38 -2.41 -0.80
C LEU A 116 -0.11 -2.71 0.68
N ALA A 117 0.61 -3.80 0.99
CA ALA A 117 1.00 -4.14 2.35
C ALA A 117 1.96 -3.10 2.96
N ALA A 118 2.89 -2.56 2.15
CA ALA A 118 3.76 -1.47 2.58
C ALA A 118 2.98 -0.19 2.88
N LEU A 119 1.95 0.12 2.10
CA LEU A 119 1.02 1.21 2.39
C LEU A 119 0.22 0.93 3.68
N GLU A 120 -0.18 -0.31 3.93
CA GLU A 120 -0.90 -0.71 5.15
C GLU A 120 -0.04 -0.62 6.42
N GLN A 121 1.28 -0.87 6.32
CA GLN A 121 2.20 -0.66 7.44
C GLN A 121 2.25 0.81 7.90
N VAL A 122 2.09 1.76 6.97
CA VAL A 122 2.06 3.20 7.26
C VAL A 122 0.67 3.64 7.68
N CYS A 123 -0.35 3.17 6.97
CA CYS A 123 -1.75 3.46 7.25
C CYS A 123 -2.49 2.17 7.60
N PRO A 124 -2.43 1.69 8.84
CA PRO A 124 -3.10 0.44 9.20
C PRO A 124 -4.62 0.55 9.00
N MET A 125 -5.26 -0.54 8.59
CA MET A 125 -6.72 -0.61 8.60
C MET A 125 -7.21 -0.56 10.05
N ARG A 126 -8.17 0.34 10.32
CA ARG A 126 -8.90 0.42 11.58
C ARG A 126 -10.25 -0.30 11.47
#